data_AF-A0A3D2ANL3-F1
#
_entry.id   AF-A0A3D2ANL3-F1
#
_cell.length_a   1.000
_cell.length_b   1.000
_cell.length_c   1.000
_cell.angle_alpha   90.00
_cell.angle_beta   90.00
_cell.angle_gamma   90.00
#
_symmetry.space_group_name_H-M   'P 1'
#
loop_
_entity.id
_entity.type
_entity.pdbx_description
1 polymer ?
#
loop_
_entity_poly.entity_id
_entity_poly.type
_entity_poly.pdbx_seq_one_letter_code
_entity_poly.pdbx_strand_id
1 'polypeptide(L)' 'AGNVKTFGLAQIKQHGPYQLNAEAALLEKLDVLLQGFVAQDRMKLPGSKAYEPCYRVSEGR' A
#
# COMPACT_ATOMS: atom_id res chain seq x y z
N ALA A 1 1.73 4.86 7.81
CA ALA A 1 3.07 5.15 8.39
C ALA A 1 4.17 5.08 7.32
N GLY A 2 4.28 3.97 6.59
CA GLY A 2 5.28 3.78 5.53
C GLY A 2 5.31 4.83 4.42
N ASN A 3 4.15 5.38 4.03
CA ASN A 3 4.07 6.33 2.89
C ASN A 3 4.46 7.78 3.23
N VAL A 4 4.44 8.19 4.50
CA VAL A 4 4.52 9.63 4.87
C VAL A 4 5.38 9.93 6.09
N LYS A 5 5.56 8.96 7.00
CA LYS A 5 6.34 9.18 8.23
C LYS A 5 7.79 8.78 7.96
N THR A 6 8.73 9.63 8.37
CA THR A 6 10.19 9.42 8.19
C THR A 6 10.65 8.03 8.66
N PHE A 7 10.23 7.63 9.86
CA PHE A 7 10.50 6.28 10.38
C PHE A 7 9.95 5.18 9.47
N GLY A 8 8.71 5.31 9.02
CA GLY A 8 8.08 4.33 8.13
C GLY A 8 8.80 4.24 6.78
N LEU A 9 9.18 5.37 6.19
CA LEU A 9 9.94 5.42 4.94
C LEU A 9 11.32 4.74 5.09
N ALA A 10 12.00 4.95 6.22
CA ALA A 10 13.28 4.32 6.51
C ALA A 10 13.14 2.79 6.60
N GLN A 11 12.09 2.30 7.27
CA GLN A 11 11.81 0.86 7.39
C GLN A 11 11.52 0.23 6.02
N ILE A 12 10.71 0.89 5.19
CA ILE A 12 10.42 0.42 3.83
C ILE A 12 11.68 0.39 2.95
N LYS A 13 12.55 1.41 3.07
CA LYS A 13 13.81 1.46 2.32
C LYS A 13 14.77 0.33 2.72
N GLN A 14 14.78 -0.05 4.01
CA GLN A 14 15.68 -1.07 4.55
C GLN A 14 15.17 -2.50 4.31
N HIS A 15 13.87 -2.73 4.44
CA HIS A 15 13.28 -4.07 4.49
C HIS A 15 12.34 -4.38 3.32
N GLY A 16 12.05 -3.39 2.48
CA GLY A 16 11.01 -3.50 1.46
C GLY A 16 9.60 -3.26 2.00
N PRO A 17 8.56 -3.43 1.17
CA PRO A 17 7.17 -3.22 1.54
C PRO A 17 6.71 -4.12 2.70
N TYR A 18 5.75 -3.65 3.51
CA TYR A 18 5.14 -4.49 4.55
C TYR A 18 4.41 -5.70 3.95
N GLN A 19 4.61 -6.89 4.50
CA GLN A 19 3.85 -8.08 4.11
C GLN A 19 2.50 -8.09 4.84
N LEU A 20 1.40 -8.10 4.08
CA LEU A 20 0.05 -8.30 4.60
C LEU A 20 -0.39 -9.71 4.24
N ASN A 21 -0.69 -10.52 5.26
CA ASN A 21 -1.20 -11.88 5.11
C ASN A 21 -2.68 -11.88 5.48
N ALA A 22 -3.52 -12.35 4.57
CA ALA A 22 -4.95 -12.54 4.80
C ALA A 22 -5.51 -13.57 3.82
N GLU A 23 -6.77 -13.96 4.02
CA GLU A 23 -7.52 -14.79 3.09
C GLU A 23 -7.73 -14.07 1.75
N ALA A 24 -7.68 -14.82 0.64
CA ALA A 24 -7.78 -14.28 -0.72
C ALA A 24 -9.02 -13.39 -0.92
N ALA A 25 -10.18 -13.79 -0.39
CA ALA A 25 -11.42 -13.03 -0.51
C ALA A 25 -11.38 -11.67 0.21
N LEU A 26 -10.63 -11.55 1.31
CA LEU A 26 -10.42 -10.28 2.01
C LEU A 26 -9.42 -9.40 1.24
N LEU A 27 -8.39 -10.02 0.69
CA LEU A 27 -7.36 -9.34 -0.10
C LEU A 27 -7.92 -8.71 -1.38
N GLU A 28 -8.81 -9.39 -2.10
CA GLU A 28 -9.51 -8.82 -3.26
C GLU A 28 -10.32 -7.57 -2.88
N LYS A 29 -11.09 -7.64 -1.79
CA LYS A 29 -11.90 -6.49 -1.33
C LYS A 29 -11.01 -5.30 -0.94
N LEU A 30 -9.87 -5.59 -0.31
CA LEU A 30 -8.90 -4.57 0.07
C LEU A 30 -8.25 -3.93 -1.17
N ASP A 31 -7.90 -4.72 -2.18
CA ASP A 31 -7.32 -4.23 -3.43
C ASP A 31 -8.28 -3.31 -4.17
N VAL A 32 -9.55 -3.72 -4.34
CA VAL A 32 -10.59 -2.88 -4.96
C VAL A 32 -10.75 -1.54 -4.23
N LEU A 33 -10.79 -1.57 -2.89
CA LEU A 33 -10.90 -0.35 -2.08
C LEU A 33 -9.72 0.60 -2.30
N LEU A 34 -8.49 0.07 -2.28
CA LEU A 34 -7.27 0.86 -2.37
C LEU A 34 -7.04 1.40 -3.79
N GLN A 35 -7.39 0.64 -4.83
CA GLN A 35 -7.43 1.13 -6.21
C GLN A 35 -8.44 2.27 -6.37
N GLY A 36 -9.61 2.17 -5.73
CA GLY A 36 -10.59 3.26 -5.70
C GLY A 36 -10.03 4.56 -5.10
N PHE A 37 -9.20 4.46 -4.06
CA PHE A 37 -8.55 5.64 -3.48
C PHE A 37 -7.47 6.25 -4.37
N VAL A 38 -6.77 5.43 -5.15
CA VAL A 38 -5.81 5.93 -6.16
C VAL A 38 -6.54 6.65 -7.28
N ALA A 39 -7.62 6.06 -7.81
CA ALA A 39 -8.41 6.65 -8.89
C ALA A 39 -9.10 7.97 -8.50
N GLN A 40 -9.31 8.19 -7.19
CA GLN A 40 -9.93 9.39 -6.63
C GLN A 40 -8.90 10.40 -6.10
N ASP A 41 -7.61 10.23 -6.39
CA ASP A 41 -6.50 11.08 -5.91
C ASP A 41 -6.47 11.24 -4.37
N ARG A 42 -6.95 10.23 -3.62
CA ARG A 42 -7.00 10.26 -2.15
C ARG A 42 -5.69 9.81 -1.49
N MET A 43 -4.77 9.22 -2.27
CA MET A 43 -3.50 8.68 -1.76
C MET A 43 -2.28 9.58 -2.02
N LYS A 44 -2.34 10.48 -3.00
CA LYS A 44 -1.28 11.45 -3.35
C LYS A 44 -1.90 12.70 -3.97
N LEU A 45 -1.20 13.83 -3.86
CA LEU A 45 -1.58 15.08 -4.52
C LEU A 45 -1.42 14.96 -6.05
N PRO A 46 -2.33 15.57 -6.82
CA PRO A 46 -2.24 15.63 -8.28
C PRO A 46 -0.87 16.16 -8.75
N GLY A 47 -0.33 15.57 -9.82
CA GLY A 47 0.97 15.97 -10.40
C GLY A 47 2.21 15.30 -9.80
N SER A 48 2.02 14.42 -8.79
CA SER A 48 3.09 13.60 -8.23
C SER A 48 3.27 12.28 -9.01
N LYS A 49 4.44 11.62 -8.88
CA LYS A 49 4.62 10.24 -9.38
C LYS A 49 3.51 9.33 -8.87
N ALA A 50 3.13 8.34 -9.70
CA ALA A 50 2.13 7.32 -9.38
C ALA A 50 2.27 6.78 -7.95
N TYR A 51 1.15 6.46 -7.32
CA TYR A 51 1.16 5.89 -5.97
C TYR A 51 1.84 4.52 -5.99
N GLU A 52 2.87 4.36 -5.16
CA GLU A 52 3.54 3.09 -4.92
C GLU A 52 3.14 2.61 -3.52
N PRO A 53 2.43 1.48 -3.39
CA PRO A 53 2.04 0.96 -2.09
C PRO A 53 3.24 0.59 -1.22
N CYS A 54 3.23 1.00 0.06
CA CYS A 54 4.20 0.54 1.05
C CYS A 54 3.91 -0.87 1.60
N TYR A 55 3.08 -1.67 0.93
CA TYR A 55 2.73 -3.03 1.34
C TYR A 55 2.70 -3.96 0.12
N ARG A 56 2.89 -5.25 0.38
CA ARG A 56 2.61 -6.36 -0.52
C ARG A 56 1.64 -7.30 0.15
N VAL A 57 0.70 -7.76 -0.66
CA VAL A 57 -0.29 -8.74 -0.25
C VAL A 57 0.24 -10.13 -0.61
N SER A 58 0.13 -11.06 0.34
CA SER A 58 0.37 -12.49 0.10
C SER A 58 -0.76 -13.31 0.72
N GLU A 59 -1.18 -14.36 0.01
CA GLU A 59 -2.12 -15.33 0.56
C GLU A 59 -1.50 -16.02 1.77
N GLY A 60 -2.17 -15.93 2.92
CA GLY A 60 -1.77 -16.68 4.11
C GLY A 60 -1.97 -18.16 3.87
N ARG A 61 -0.89 -18.95 3.92
CA ARG A 61 -0.93 -20.41 3.80
C ARG A 61 -1.63 -21.05 5.00
#